data_AF-A0A0G8EQU0-F1
#
_entry.id   AF-A0A0G8EQU0-F1
#
_cell.length_a   1.000
_cell.length_b   1.000
_cell.length_c   1.000
_cell.angle_alpha   90.00
_cell.angle_beta   90.00
_cell.angle_gamma   90.00
#
_symmetry.space_group_name_H-M   'P 1'
#
loop_
_entity.id
_entity.type
_entity.pdbx_description
1 polymer ?
#
loop_
_entity_poly.entity_id
_entity_poly.type
_entity_poly.pdbx_seq_one_letter_code
_entity_poly.pdbx_strand_id
1 'polypeptide(L)'
;MGRASGFVGKTIEPFLSGIYTISDNHLYKLLKGLVDAEGIELEPSALVGMIGSIRLYKEGKRYITNNYLTKKLNQGIHIVWGTGGVWFQKR
;
A
#
# COMPACT_ATOMS: atom_id res chain seq x y z
N MET A 1 0.90 -8.08 14.77
CA MET A 1 0.79 -9.46 14.26
C MET A 1 2.21 -10.03 14.12
N GLY A 2 2.51 -11.20 14.71
CA GLY A 2 3.89 -11.73 14.77
C GLY A 2 4.19 -12.98 13.93
N ARG A 3 3.17 -13.64 13.37
CA ARG A 3 3.34 -14.88 12.58
C ARG A 3 2.41 -14.88 11.38
N ALA A 4 2.97 -15.07 10.19
CA ALA A 4 2.20 -15.22 8.96
C ALA A 4 1.44 -16.56 8.94
N SER A 5 0.27 -16.58 8.28
CA SER A 5 -0.46 -17.83 8.04
C SER A 5 0.32 -18.73 7.09
N GLY A 6 0.62 -19.96 7.53
CA GLY A 6 1.39 -20.92 6.73
C GLY A 6 0.65 -21.47 5.51
N PHE A 7 -0.69 -21.47 5.55
CA PHE A 7 -1.52 -21.85 4.41
C PHE A 7 -1.62 -20.69 3.40
N VAL A 8 -2.11 -19.53 3.85
CA VAL A 8 -2.32 -18.37 2.97
C VAL A 8 -1.01 -17.92 2.34
N GLY A 9 0.08 -17.86 3.11
CA GLY A 9 1.39 -17.47 2.57
C GLY A 9 1.81 -18.31 1.37
N LYS A 10 1.77 -19.65 1.51
CA LYS A 10 2.12 -20.57 0.43
C LYS A 10 1.17 -20.48 -0.77
N THR A 11 -0.12 -20.25 -0.52
CA THR A 11 -1.12 -20.16 -1.59
C THR A 11 -0.95 -18.87 -2.41
N ILE A 12 -0.65 -17.74 -1.78
CA ILE A 12 -0.61 -16.44 -2.47
C ILE A 12 0.76 -16.08 -3.04
N GLU A 13 1.84 -16.68 -2.52
CA GLU A 13 3.22 -16.41 -2.91
C GLU A 13 3.43 -16.26 -4.44
N PRO A 14 2.98 -17.19 -5.32
CA PRO A 14 3.21 -17.05 -6.76
C PRO A 14 2.44 -15.90 -7.42
N PHE A 15 1.44 -15.34 -6.75
CA PHE A 15 0.64 -14.21 -7.25
C PHE A 15 1.15 -12.85 -6.73
N LEU A 16 2.04 -12.85 -5.75
CA LEU A 16 2.60 -11.61 -5.18
C LEU A 16 3.78 -11.10 -6.02
N SER A 17 3.67 -9.86 -6.47
CA SER A 17 4.77 -9.16 -7.15
C SER A 17 5.74 -8.45 -6.20
N GLY A 18 5.37 -8.32 -4.92
CA GLY A 18 6.19 -7.68 -3.91
C GLY A 18 5.45 -7.48 -2.60
N ILE A 19 6.21 -7.21 -1.54
CA ILE A 19 5.74 -6.86 -0.21
C ILE A 19 6.61 -5.73 0.32
N TYR A 20 6.05 -4.88 1.18
CA TYR A 20 6.81 -3.82 1.85
C TYR A 20 6.26 -3.55 3.24
N THR A 21 7.03 -2.80 4.03
CA THR A 21 6.63 -2.35 5.35
C THR A 21 6.56 -0.82 5.40
N ILE A 22 5.77 -0.33 6.33
CA ILE A 22 5.58 1.10 6.60
C ILE A 22 5.48 1.30 8.11
N SER A 23 6.01 2.41 8.61
CA SER A 23 5.91 2.75 10.02
C SER A 23 4.59 3.45 10.34
N ASP A 24 4.10 3.26 11.56
CA ASP A 24 2.87 3.90 12.04
C ASP A 24 2.90 5.42 11.88
N ASN A 25 4.03 6.06 12.20
CA ASN A 25 4.21 7.51 12.01
C ASN A 25 3.96 7.96 10.57
N HIS A 26 4.27 7.12 9.58
CA HIS A 26 3.99 7.43 8.18
C HIS A 26 2.51 7.22 7.87
N LEU A 27 1.88 6.18 8.41
CA LEU A 27 0.43 5.95 8.26
C LEU A 27 -0.40 7.14 8.78
N TYR A 28 -0.06 7.68 9.94
CA TYR A 28 -0.75 8.87 10.48
C TYR A 28 -0.58 10.12 9.60
N LYS A 29 0.59 10.31 8.99
CA LYS A 29 0.81 11.40 8.04
C LYS A 29 -0.04 11.23 6.78
N LEU A 30 -0.13 10.00 6.26
CA LEU A 30 -0.98 9.69 5.12
C LEU A 30 -2.47 9.88 5.45
N LEU A 31 -2.89 9.52 6.67
CA LEU A 31 -4.27 9.68 7.11
C LEU A 31 -4.65 11.16 7.14
N LYS A 32 -3.81 11.99 7.76
CA LYS A 32 -4.00 13.44 7.73
C LYS A 32 -4.12 13.95 6.29
N GLY A 33 -3.20 13.55 5.41
CA GLY A 33 -3.23 13.96 4.00
C GLY A 33 -4.50 13.53 3.26
N LEU A 34 -5.01 12.33 3.53
CA LEU A 34 -6.23 11.81 2.93
C LEU A 34 -7.47 12.59 3.38
N VAL A 35 -7.56 12.91 4.68
CA VAL A 35 -8.64 13.72 5.22
C VAL A 35 -8.56 15.14 4.66
N ASP A 36 -7.37 15.75 4.64
CA ASP A 36 -7.17 17.12 4.15
C ASP A 36 -7.46 17.26 2.65
N ALA A 37 -7.15 16.25 1.83
CA ALA A 37 -7.29 16.31 0.37
C ALA A 37 -8.66 15.84 -0.13
N GLU A 38 -9.20 14.75 0.44
CA GLU A 38 -10.38 14.05 -0.08
C GLU A 38 -11.54 13.99 0.93
N GLY A 39 -11.33 14.42 2.18
CA GLY A 39 -12.34 14.32 3.24
C GLY A 39 -12.68 12.89 3.66
N ILE A 40 -11.83 11.91 3.30
CA ILE A 40 -12.05 10.50 3.58
C ILE A 40 -11.38 10.12 4.91
N GLU A 41 -12.18 9.62 5.85
CA GLU A 41 -11.72 9.13 7.14
C GLU A 41 -11.60 7.61 7.16
N LEU A 42 -10.42 7.10 7.54
CA LEU A 42 -10.13 5.67 7.69
C LEU A 42 -9.31 5.43 8.95
N GLU A 43 -9.16 4.16 9.35
CA GLU A 43 -8.15 3.79 10.33
C GLU A 43 -6.74 3.76 9.72
N PRO A 44 -5.65 4.03 10.49
CA PRO A 44 -4.29 4.07 9.95
C PRO A 44 -3.86 2.82 9.18
N SER A 45 -4.24 1.62 9.63
CA SER A 45 -3.94 0.34 8.97
C SER A 45 -4.50 0.26 7.54
N ALA A 46 -5.63 0.92 7.26
CA ALA A 46 -6.23 0.92 5.94
C ALA A 46 -5.42 1.69 4.89
N LEU A 47 -4.46 2.53 5.33
CA LEU A 47 -3.63 3.33 4.43
C LEU A 47 -2.31 2.64 4.04
N VAL A 48 -2.04 1.43 4.54
CA VAL A 48 -0.78 0.73 4.25
C VAL A 48 -0.50 0.66 2.75
N GLY A 49 -1.54 0.48 1.91
CA GLY A 49 -1.43 0.40 0.46
C GLY A 49 -1.10 1.71 -0.29
N MET A 50 -1.29 2.88 0.34
CA MET A 50 -1.29 4.19 -0.35
C MET A 50 0.03 4.52 -1.05
N ILE A 51 1.16 4.06 -0.50
CA ILE A 51 2.50 4.41 -1.04
C ILE A 51 3.11 3.32 -1.90
N GLY A 52 2.35 2.26 -2.24
CA GLY A 52 2.87 1.11 -2.97
C GLY A 52 3.47 1.48 -4.33
N SER A 53 2.79 2.35 -5.08
CA SER A 53 3.27 2.86 -6.38
C SER A 53 4.55 3.69 -6.26
N ILE A 54 4.62 4.54 -5.24
CA ILE A 54 5.80 5.38 -4.95
C ILE A 54 7.00 4.49 -4.60
N ARG A 55 6.79 3.46 -3.76
CA ARG A 55 7.83 2.46 -3.43
C ARG A 55 8.28 1.68 -4.65
N LEU A 56 7.34 1.22 -5.48
CA LEU A 56 7.64 0.52 -6.73
C LEU A 56 8.53 1.38 -7.65
N TYR A 57 8.21 2.66 -7.79
CA TYR A 57 8.99 3.56 -8.65
C TYR A 57 10.40 3.84 -8.08
N LYS A 58 10.51 4.08 -6.77
CA LYS A 58 11.78 4.44 -6.13
C LYS A 58 12.71 3.24 -5.95
N GLU A 59 12.18 2.11 -5.52
CA GLU A 59 12.95 0.94 -5.05
C GLU A 59 12.78 -0.27 -5.98
N GLY A 60 11.68 -0.35 -6.74
CA GLY A 60 11.32 -1.47 -7.60
C GLY A 60 11.89 -1.41 -9.03
N LYS A 61 12.96 -0.64 -9.28
CA LYS A 61 13.55 -0.49 -10.62
C LYS A 61 13.83 -1.81 -11.32
N ARG A 62 14.39 -2.79 -10.58
CA ARG A 62 14.67 -4.14 -11.11
C ARG A 62 13.39 -4.88 -11.53
N TYR A 63 12.31 -4.76 -10.74
CA TYR A 63 11.02 -5.35 -11.10
C TYR A 63 10.47 -4.71 -12.37
N ILE A 64 10.52 -3.38 -12.46
CA ILE A 64 10.05 -2.62 -13.63
C ILE A 64 10.80 -3.06 -14.90
N THR A 65 12.13 -3.18 -14.83
CA THR A 65 12.96 -3.58 -15.98
C THR A 65 12.71 -5.02 -16.38
N ASN A 66 12.68 -5.95 -15.42
CA ASN A 66 12.54 -7.38 -15.69
C ASN A 66 11.15 -7.74 -16.25
N ASN A 67 10.13 -6.94 -15.94
CA ASN A 67 8.76 -7.10 -16.43
C ASN A 67 8.43 -6.19 -17.62
N TYR A 68 9.44 -5.53 -18.22
CA TYR A 68 9.29 -4.66 -19.40
C TYR A 68 8.25 -3.53 -19.20
N LEU A 69 8.17 -2.99 -17.98
CA LEU A 69 7.15 -2.01 -17.60
C LEU A 69 7.59 -0.55 -17.83
N THR A 70 8.87 -0.28 -18.07
CA THR A 70 9.43 1.09 -18.14
C THR A 70 8.62 2.04 -19.04
N LYS A 71 8.18 1.57 -20.21
CA LYS A 71 7.41 2.37 -21.18
C LYS A 71 5.89 2.36 -20.94
N LYS A 72 5.41 1.52 -20.02
CA LYS A 72 3.98 1.31 -19.73
C LYS A 72 3.53 1.98 -18.43
N LEU A 73 4.48 2.38 -17.57
CA LEU A 73 4.17 2.99 -16.27
C LEU A 73 3.31 4.26 -16.37
N ASN A 74 3.48 5.05 -17.43
CA ASN A 74 2.70 6.27 -17.66
C ASN A 74 1.21 6.01 -17.97
N GLN A 75 0.84 4.78 -18.29
CA GLN A 75 -0.54 4.35 -18.53
C GLN A 75 -1.05 3.42 -17.41
N GLY A 76 -0.28 3.25 -16.33
CA GLY A 76 -0.65 2.40 -15.21
C GLY A 76 -1.75 3.02 -14.34
N ILE A 77 -2.72 2.21 -13.93
CA ILE A 77 -3.71 2.57 -12.91
C ILE A 77 -3.26 1.99 -11.58
N HIS A 78 -3.17 2.83 -10.55
CA HIS A 78 -2.84 2.41 -9.19
C HIS A 78 -4.11 2.29 -8.36
N ILE A 79 -4.53 1.06 -8.10
CA ILE A 79 -5.68 0.75 -7.25
C ILE A 79 -5.18 0.55 -5.83
N VAL A 80 -5.67 1.36 -4.90
CA VAL A 80 -5.39 1.21 -3.47
C VAL A 80 -6.61 0.57 -2.81
N TRP A 81 -6.38 -0.48 -2.01
CA TRP A 81 -7.42 -1.17 -1.26
C TRP A 81 -7.44 -0.71 0.20
N GLY A 82 -8.39 0.16 0.56
CA GLY A 82 -8.64 0.56 1.93
C GLY A 82 -9.34 -0.56 2.69
N THR A 83 -8.66 -1.21 3.64
CA THR A 83 -9.15 -2.43 4.30
C THR A 83 -10.17 -2.19 5.42
N GLY A 84 -10.36 -0.95 5.90
CA GLY A 84 -11.22 -0.65 7.05
C GLY A 84 -11.42 0.85 7.33
N GLY A 85 -12.42 1.15 8.17
CA GLY A 85 -12.85 2.47 8.67
C GLY A 85 -14.18 2.26 9.44
N VAL A 86 -14.69 3.06 10.35
CA VAL A 86 -14.44 4.42 10.88
C VAL A 86 -13.48 4.44 12.08
N TRP A 87 -12.71 5.52 12.22
CA TRP A 87 -11.90 5.78 13.42
C TRP A 87 -12.60 6.82 14.32
N PHE A 88 -13.21 6.38 15.42
CA PHE A 88 -13.72 7.29 16.43
C PHE A 88 -12.59 7.77 17.33
N GLN A 89 -12.15 9.01 17.17
CA GLN A 89 -11.57 9.74 18.30
C GLN A 89 -12.47 10.95 18.59
N LYS A 90 -13.35 10.80 19.59
CA LYS A 90 -14.04 11.93 20.20
C LYS A 90 -12.99 12.97 20.61
N ARG A 91 -13.29 14.22 20.26
CA ARG A 91 -12.62 15.42 20.78
C ARG A 91 -12.45 15.36 22.29
#